data_AF-A0A3N1SMN8-F1
#
_entry.id   AF-A0A3N1SMN8-F1
#
_cell.length_a   1.000
_cell.length_b   1.000
_cell.length_c   1.000
_cell.angle_alpha   90.00
_cell.angle_beta   90.00
_cell.angle_gamma   90.00
#
_symmetry.space_group_name_H-M   'P 1'
#
loop_
_entity.id
_entity.type
_entity.pdbx_description
1 polymer ?
#
loop_
_entity_poly.entity_id
_entity_poly.type
_entity_poly.pdbx_seq_one_letter_code
_entity_poly.pdbx_strand_id
1 'polypeptide(L)'
;MATPEAEDFAALLKELKDRSGRSYGVLAGKLHVSTSTLHRYCNGDAVPNEYGSVERLARLCGATSDELVELHRRWIVAEAARRRGKPESGAAPAAPAAPSAPAAAPEAAPAPVPEPVAASVPPEPVPSGPDLEREHPAVPAAPGNRWRRASARTRVLLAAAAVVALTVPTAVVANQLAGSSEDAAVGAAPGPSAHEDEKKAEAVSGASESASASASPSRKPSASATTGSATPSVTPSKDTPPAAGGEPKPGTGRPPTVTISSYNWEEPCGQYYLLDQSADVVPPPPVPQDTRGWARALGGVDGGQMRLELTVQGTSEQAVVLKDLNVRVMNRLAPLKRSAFSMGEGCGSGIEPQSFDVGLDDSRPTLTPVAGRQGDKKVPAKDFPFRVSSKDVEVFDLDAHVEGHDVTWYLELEWSSGGQTGTMRIDDGGRPFRTSSIAGRPEYRYNRDSLKWEMAD
;
A
#
# COMPACT_ATOMS: atom_id res chain seq x y z
N MET A 1 33.02 24.97 -8.61
CA MET A 1 33.84 23.76 -8.42
C MET A 1 32.92 22.56 -8.55
N ALA A 2 33.35 21.49 -9.21
CA ALA A 2 32.74 20.19 -8.99
C ALA A 2 32.94 19.81 -7.51
N THR A 3 32.00 19.07 -6.93
CA THR A 3 32.20 18.48 -5.60
C THR A 3 32.83 17.09 -5.79
N PRO A 4 33.65 16.58 -4.85
CA PRO A 4 34.28 15.27 -5.02
C PRO A 4 33.24 14.16 -5.28
N GLU A 5 32.06 14.27 -4.67
CA GLU A 5 30.96 13.32 -4.89
C GLU A 5 30.41 13.35 -6.33
N ALA A 6 30.48 14.50 -7.02
CA ALA A 6 30.12 14.64 -8.43
C ALA A 6 31.21 14.07 -9.37
N GLU A 7 32.47 14.14 -8.96
CA GLU A 7 33.60 13.53 -9.69
C GLU A 7 33.56 12.00 -9.59
N ASP A 8 33.28 11.44 -8.41
CA ASP A 8 33.12 9.98 -8.19
C ASP A 8 31.95 9.38 -8.99
N PHE A 9 30.86 10.13 -9.15
CA PHE A 9 29.73 9.80 -10.01
C PHE A 9 30.11 9.86 -11.50
N ALA A 10 30.80 10.93 -11.92
CA ALA A 10 31.23 11.12 -13.30
C ALA A 10 32.27 10.08 -13.75
N ALA A 11 33.17 9.67 -12.85
CA ALA A 11 34.16 8.62 -13.10
C ALA A 11 33.50 7.29 -13.50
N LEU A 12 32.47 6.86 -12.76
CA LEU A 12 31.73 5.63 -13.06
C LEU A 12 30.96 5.73 -14.39
N LEU A 13 30.35 6.89 -14.68
CA LEU A 13 29.73 7.14 -15.99
C LEU A 13 30.73 7.07 -17.15
N LYS A 14 31.93 7.61 -16.94
CA LYS A 14 33.00 7.62 -17.93
C LYS A 14 33.53 6.22 -18.19
N GLU A 15 33.73 5.41 -17.16
CA GLU A 15 34.12 4.00 -17.26
C GLU A 15 33.10 3.19 -18.08
N LEU A 16 31.81 3.29 -17.75
CA LEU A 16 30.73 2.65 -18.51
C LEU A 16 30.72 3.10 -19.99
N LYS A 17 30.89 4.41 -20.23
CA LYS A 17 30.94 4.98 -21.59
C LYS A 17 32.17 4.50 -22.37
N ASP A 18 33.34 4.43 -21.74
CA ASP A 18 34.58 3.99 -22.39
C ASP A 18 34.53 2.49 -22.71
N ARG A 19 34.02 1.67 -21.78
CA ARG A 19 33.74 0.23 -22.02
C ARG A 19 32.77 -0.01 -23.17
N SER A 20 31.80 0.88 -23.37
CA SER A 20 30.82 0.75 -24.46
C SER A 20 31.39 0.98 -25.86
N GLY A 21 32.59 1.58 -25.99
CA GLY A 21 33.22 1.92 -27.26
C GLY A 21 32.51 2.99 -28.09
N ARG A 22 31.46 3.65 -27.56
CA ARG A 22 30.62 4.59 -28.32
C ARG A 22 31.08 6.04 -28.16
N SER A 23 30.96 6.82 -29.22
CA SER A 23 31.21 8.26 -29.18
C SER A 23 30.05 9.00 -28.51
N TYR A 24 30.35 10.15 -27.89
CA TYR A 24 29.34 10.99 -27.24
C TYR A 24 28.22 11.43 -28.21
N GLY A 25 28.52 11.62 -29.50
CA GLY A 25 27.51 11.97 -30.51
C GLY A 25 26.50 10.85 -30.78
N VAL A 26 26.93 9.57 -30.74
CA VAL A 26 26.02 8.42 -30.90
C VAL A 26 25.12 8.25 -29.67
N LEU A 27 25.65 8.51 -28.48
CA LEU A 27 24.88 8.48 -27.23
C LEU A 27 23.89 9.66 -27.15
N ALA A 28 24.32 10.86 -27.54
CA ALA A 28 23.50 12.06 -27.65
C ALA A 28 22.28 11.85 -28.55
N GLY A 29 22.50 11.35 -29.77
CA GLY A 29 21.44 11.08 -30.74
C GLY A 29 20.41 10.05 -30.27
N LYS A 30 20.82 9.01 -29.53
CA LYS A 30 19.91 7.98 -28.98
C LYS A 30 19.17 8.42 -27.71
N LEU A 31 19.65 9.44 -27.01
CA LEU A 31 19.04 9.95 -25.78
C LEU A 31 18.20 11.22 -26.00
N HIS A 32 18.25 11.80 -27.20
CA HIS A 32 17.70 13.13 -27.51
C HIS A 32 18.29 14.25 -26.61
N VAL A 33 19.55 14.11 -26.20
CA VAL A 33 20.28 15.06 -25.34
C VAL A 33 21.47 15.62 -26.11
N SER A 34 21.85 16.89 -25.90
CA SER A 34 23.00 17.47 -26.60
C SER A 34 24.32 16.81 -26.19
N THR A 35 25.25 16.65 -27.14
CA THR A 35 26.61 16.12 -26.90
C THR A 35 27.35 16.90 -25.80
N SER A 36 27.15 18.22 -25.73
CA SER A 36 27.73 19.08 -24.69
C SER A 36 27.24 18.76 -23.28
N THR A 37 25.98 18.33 -23.14
CA THR A 37 25.39 17.95 -21.85
C THR A 37 25.95 16.61 -21.36
N LEU A 38 26.11 15.62 -22.24
CA LEU A 38 26.77 14.35 -21.90
C LEU A 38 28.23 14.54 -21.51
N HIS A 39 28.97 15.41 -22.20
CA HIS A 39 30.34 15.76 -21.81
C HIS A 39 30.40 16.32 -20.38
N ARG A 40 29.49 17.22 -20.01
CA ARG A 40 29.43 17.77 -18.65
C ARG A 40 29.10 16.72 -17.58
N TYR A 41 28.26 15.74 -17.91
CA TYR A 41 27.92 14.65 -16.98
C TYR A 41 29.11 13.68 -16.78
N CYS A 42 29.82 13.31 -17.84
CA CYS A 42 30.98 12.41 -17.76
C CYS A 42 32.28 13.09 -17.27
N ASN A 43 32.28 14.42 -17.12
CA ASN A 43 33.40 15.19 -16.54
C ASN A 43 33.14 15.66 -15.09
N GLY A 44 31.90 15.56 -14.57
CA GLY A 44 31.54 16.07 -13.24
C GLY A 44 31.11 17.55 -13.21
N ASP A 45 31.17 18.25 -14.34
CA ASP A 45 30.75 19.66 -14.51
C ASP A 45 29.23 19.89 -14.31
N ALA A 46 28.44 18.82 -14.30
CA ALA A 46 27.02 18.84 -13.95
C ALA A 46 26.54 17.48 -13.45
N VAL A 47 25.78 17.46 -12.36
CA VAL A 47 24.98 16.30 -11.95
C VAL A 47 23.54 16.49 -12.49
N PRO A 48 22.96 15.49 -13.19
CA PRO A 48 21.59 15.57 -13.70
C PRO A 48 20.54 15.72 -12.59
N ASN A 49 19.45 16.43 -12.86
CA ASN A 49 18.31 16.55 -11.94
C ASN A 49 17.48 15.24 -11.84
N GLU A 50 17.53 14.41 -12.88
CA GLU A 50 16.72 13.20 -13.01
C GLU A 50 17.62 11.99 -13.30
N TYR A 51 17.50 10.95 -12.48
CA TYR A 51 18.26 9.72 -12.67
C TYR A 51 17.88 8.96 -13.96
N GLY A 52 16.63 9.04 -14.44
CA GLY A 52 16.20 8.29 -15.62
C GLY A 52 17.01 8.58 -16.90
N SER A 53 17.57 9.78 -17.04
CA SER A 53 18.46 10.11 -18.16
C SER A 53 19.87 9.52 -18.01
N VAL A 54 20.34 9.36 -16.77
CA VAL A 54 21.58 8.65 -16.40
C VAL A 54 21.43 7.15 -16.63
N GLU A 55 20.30 6.59 -16.19
CA GLU A 55 19.99 5.17 -16.32
C GLU A 55 19.88 4.74 -17.79
N ARG A 56 19.18 5.54 -18.62
CA ARG A 56 19.11 5.29 -20.07
C ARG A 56 20.49 5.33 -20.74
N LEU A 57 21.36 6.26 -20.32
CA LEU A 57 22.75 6.32 -20.79
C LEU A 57 23.54 5.05 -20.39
N ALA A 58 23.46 4.65 -19.12
CA ALA A 58 24.17 3.48 -18.59
C ALA A 58 23.67 2.17 -19.20
N ARG A 59 22.34 1.98 -19.34
CA ARG A 59 21.73 0.85 -20.06
C ARG A 59 22.18 0.80 -21.52
N LEU A 60 22.23 1.94 -22.23
CA LEU A 60 22.80 1.99 -23.57
C LEU A 60 24.27 1.56 -23.58
N CYS A 61 25.07 1.98 -22.59
CA CYS A 61 26.48 1.61 -22.45
C CYS A 61 26.71 0.15 -22.02
N GLY A 62 25.66 -0.63 -21.73
CA GLY A 62 25.79 -2.03 -21.30
C GLY A 62 26.18 -2.15 -19.83
N ALA A 63 25.64 -1.28 -18.96
CA ALA A 63 25.70 -1.45 -17.51
C ALA A 63 24.88 -2.67 -17.06
N THR A 64 25.43 -3.44 -16.13
CA THR A 64 24.75 -4.52 -15.42
C THR A 64 23.83 -3.96 -14.33
N SER A 65 22.93 -4.79 -13.79
CA SER A 65 22.01 -4.38 -12.72
C SER A 65 22.74 -3.84 -11.49
N ASP A 66 23.85 -4.48 -11.08
CA ASP A 66 24.64 -4.06 -9.91
C ASP A 66 25.32 -2.70 -10.15
N GLU A 67 25.82 -2.47 -11.36
CA GLU A 67 26.41 -1.19 -11.76
C GLU A 67 25.37 -0.07 -11.83
N LEU A 68 24.13 -0.36 -12.22
CA LEU A 68 23.03 0.61 -12.17
C LEU A 68 22.69 0.98 -10.72
N VAL A 69 22.65 0.02 -9.79
CA VAL A 69 22.43 0.28 -8.36
C VAL A 69 23.55 1.14 -7.77
N GLU A 70 24.80 0.82 -8.06
CA GLU A 70 25.96 1.59 -7.59
C GLU A 70 25.99 3.01 -8.18
N LEU A 71 25.66 3.15 -9.46
CA LEU A 71 25.51 4.44 -10.13
C LEU A 71 24.37 5.28 -9.52
N HIS A 72 23.27 4.65 -9.11
CA HIS A 72 22.17 5.33 -8.43
C HIS A 72 22.58 5.83 -7.03
N ARG A 73 23.29 5.02 -6.26
CA ARG A 73 23.84 5.41 -4.94
C ARG A 73 24.75 6.64 -5.06
N ARG A 74 25.70 6.63 -6.00
CA ARG A 74 26.61 7.77 -6.22
C ARG A 74 25.87 9.01 -6.71
N TRP A 75 24.86 8.85 -7.57
CA TRP A 75 24.03 9.95 -8.02
C TRP A 75 23.30 10.62 -6.84
N ILE A 76 22.68 9.87 -5.92
CA ILE A 76 22.02 10.44 -4.72
C ILE A 76 23.00 11.27 -3.89
N VAL A 77 24.21 10.76 -3.64
CA VAL A 77 25.23 11.43 -2.84
C VAL A 77 25.71 12.72 -3.53
N ALA A 78 25.96 12.67 -4.84
CA ALA A 78 26.32 13.82 -5.66
C ALA A 78 25.19 14.87 -5.74
N GLU A 79 23.93 14.44 -5.82
CA GLU A 79 22.77 15.32 -5.85
C GLU A 79 22.58 16.03 -4.51
N ALA A 80 22.75 15.31 -3.39
CA ALA A 80 22.75 15.89 -2.05
C ALA A 80 23.90 16.91 -1.85
N ALA A 81 25.11 16.61 -2.33
CA ALA A 81 26.25 17.53 -2.29
C ALA A 81 25.96 18.82 -3.08
N ARG A 82 25.41 18.68 -4.29
CA ARG A 82 24.96 19.80 -5.13
C ARG A 82 23.87 20.64 -4.46
N ARG A 83 22.90 20.01 -3.77
CA ARG A 83 21.87 20.71 -3.00
C ARG A 83 22.48 21.52 -1.84
N ARG A 84 23.44 20.94 -1.08
CA ARG A 84 24.20 21.66 -0.04
C ARG A 84 24.97 22.87 -0.58
N GLY A 85 25.51 22.78 -1.80
CA GLY A 85 26.32 23.83 -2.43
C GLY A 85 25.51 24.98 -3.06
N LYS A 86 24.18 24.88 -3.13
CA LYS A 86 23.32 25.93 -3.71
C LYS A 86 22.59 26.69 -2.59
N PRO A 87 22.90 27.97 -2.32
CA PRO A 87 22.08 28.75 -1.40
C PRO A 87 20.66 28.88 -1.95
N GLU A 88 19.67 28.65 -1.09
CA GLU A 88 18.25 28.77 -1.43
C GLU A 88 17.88 30.22 -1.72
N SER A 89 17.85 30.57 -3.01
CA SER A 89 17.18 31.78 -3.46
C SER A 89 15.71 31.49 -3.70
N GLY A 90 14.84 31.98 -2.80
CA GLY A 90 13.44 32.27 -3.14
C GLY A 90 12.37 31.28 -2.70
N ALA A 91 12.28 30.97 -1.41
CA ALA A 91 11.04 30.51 -0.78
C ALA A 91 10.56 31.54 0.27
N ALA A 92 9.97 32.63 -0.21
CA ALA A 92 9.29 33.63 0.63
C ALA A 92 7.77 33.61 0.35
N PRO A 93 6.90 33.74 1.36
CA PRO A 93 5.46 33.50 1.21
C PRO A 93 4.76 34.68 0.52
N ALA A 94 3.91 34.38 -0.48
CA ALA A 94 3.26 35.38 -1.31
C ALA A 94 1.76 35.53 -1.01
N ALA A 95 1.39 36.66 -0.40
CA ALA A 95 0.07 37.29 -0.46
C ALA A 95 0.18 38.75 0.03
N PRO A 96 -0.72 39.68 -0.38
CA PRO A 96 -1.04 39.99 -1.78
C PRO A 96 -1.03 41.51 -2.05
N ALA A 97 -0.63 41.95 -3.26
CA ALA A 97 -0.94 43.30 -3.77
C ALA A 97 -0.84 43.35 -5.31
N ALA A 98 -1.77 44.07 -5.94
CA ALA A 98 -1.82 44.36 -7.38
C ALA A 98 -1.53 45.87 -7.63
N PRO A 99 -1.74 46.40 -8.84
CA PRO A 99 -1.00 46.13 -10.08
C PRO A 99 -0.33 47.42 -10.63
N SER A 100 0.64 47.29 -11.56
CA SER A 100 1.13 48.42 -12.37
C SER A 100 1.62 47.99 -13.76
N ALA A 101 1.27 48.79 -14.77
CA ALA A 101 1.72 48.78 -16.16
C ALA A 101 1.56 50.22 -16.71
N PRO A 102 1.92 50.57 -17.97
CA PRO A 102 2.85 49.99 -18.95
C PRO A 102 3.85 51.03 -19.56
N ALA A 103 4.78 50.60 -20.43
CA ALA A 103 5.41 51.36 -21.55
C ALA A 103 6.71 50.65 -22.02
N ALA A 104 7.22 50.71 -23.27
CA ALA A 104 6.66 51.00 -24.60
C ALA A 104 7.68 50.51 -25.69
N ALA A 105 7.26 50.31 -26.95
CA ALA A 105 8.10 49.89 -28.09
C ALA A 105 8.67 51.10 -28.90
N PRO A 106 9.48 50.88 -29.97
CA PRO A 106 8.95 50.67 -31.34
C PRO A 106 9.75 49.58 -32.14
N GLU A 107 9.76 49.39 -33.48
CA GLU A 107 9.16 50.10 -34.64
C GLU A 107 8.93 49.19 -35.90
N ALA A 108 7.81 49.43 -36.60
CA ALA A 108 7.47 49.49 -38.06
C ALA A 108 8.38 48.89 -39.18
N ALA A 109 7.94 48.52 -40.42
CA ALA A 109 6.67 48.56 -41.24
C ALA A 109 6.85 47.63 -42.50
N PRO A 110 5.96 47.53 -43.55
CA PRO A 110 4.65 48.16 -43.85
C PRO A 110 3.49 47.21 -44.33
N ALA A 111 2.37 47.79 -44.79
CA ALA A 111 1.03 47.18 -45.00
C ALA A 111 0.64 46.82 -46.46
N PRO A 112 -0.63 46.40 -46.72
CA PRO A 112 -1.53 47.31 -47.47
C PRO A 112 -3.03 47.37 -47.06
N VAL A 113 -3.56 48.61 -47.12
CA VAL A 113 -4.90 49.19 -47.49
C VAL A 113 -6.23 48.36 -47.42
N PRO A 114 -7.32 48.92 -46.83
CA PRO A 114 -8.72 48.43 -46.89
C PRO A 114 -9.75 49.37 -47.61
N GLU A 115 -11.07 49.03 -47.50
CA GLU A 115 -12.33 49.82 -47.70
C GLU A 115 -13.12 49.77 -49.06
N PRO A 116 -14.48 50.01 -49.11
CA PRO A 116 -15.53 49.91 -48.04
C PRO A 116 -17.01 49.51 -48.45
N VAL A 117 -17.90 49.44 -47.41
CA VAL A 117 -19.41 49.58 -47.28
C VAL A 117 -20.47 48.88 -48.16
N ALA A 118 -21.48 48.27 -47.48
CA ALA A 118 -22.87 48.78 -47.28
C ALA A 118 -23.75 47.76 -46.48
N ALA A 119 -24.17 48.00 -45.22
CA ALA A 119 -25.41 48.67 -44.73
C ALA A 119 -26.71 47.79 -44.71
N SER A 120 -27.73 47.90 -43.83
CA SER A 120 -27.93 48.41 -42.43
C SER A 120 -29.39 48.10 -41.94
N VAL A 121 -29.69 48.28 -40.63
CA VAL A 121 -31.05 48.46 -39.96
C VAL A 121 -31.96 47.18 -39.72
N PRO A 122 -33.06 47.19 -38.90
CA PRO A 122 -33.12 46.73 -37.48
C PRO A 122 -34.22 45.66 -37.11
N PRO A 123 -34.42 45.27 -35.82
CA PRO A 123 -35.45 44.27 -35.39
C PRO A 123 -36.72 44.83 -34.68
N GLU A 124 -37.62 43.90 -34.30
CA GLU A 124 -38.90 44.01 -33.51
C GLU A 124 -40.19 44.49 -34.26
N PRO A 125 -41.43 44.11 -33.84
CA PRO A 125 -41.87 43.78 -32.45
C PRO A 125 -42.79 42.56 -32.22
N VAL A 126 -43.14 42.38 -30.93
CA VAL A 126 -44.14 41.48 -30.31
C VAL A 126 -45.60 41.61 -30.82
N PRO A 127 -46.44 40.62 -30.49
CA PRO A 127 -47.84 40.90 -30.11
C PRO A 127 -48.23 40.31 -28.74
N SER A 128 -48.98 41.10 -27.96
CA SER A 128 -49.72 40.67 -26.77
C SER A 128 -51.06 40.01 -27.16
N GLY A 129 -51.58 39.10 -26.33
CA GLY A 129 -52.89 38.44 -26.56
C GLY A 129 -54.10 39.22 -26.02
N PRO A 130 -55.30 38.61 -26.03
CA PRO A 130 -56.44 39.05 -25.22
C PRO A 130 -56.68 38.15 -23.99
N ASP A 131 -57.52 38.65 -23.09
CA ASP A 131 -57.69 38.21 -21.69
C ASP A 131 -59.06 37.54 -21.43
N LEU A 132 -59.25 36.99 -20.23
CA LEU A 132 -60.50 36.45 -19.61
C LEU A 132 -60.98 35.10 -20.19
N GLU A 133 -61.17 34.04 -19.38
CA GLU A 133 -62.10 34.01 -18.25
C GLU A 133 -61.65 33.05 -17.11
N ARG A 134 -62.14 33.28 -15.89
CA ARG A 134 -61.92 32.37 -14.74
C ARG A 134 -62.89 31.19 -14.77
N GLU A 135 -62.37 29.97 -14.59
CA GLU A 135 -63.13 28.92 -13.88
C GLU A 135 -62.20 27.94 -13.17
N HIS A 136 -62.36 27.77 -11.85
CA HIS A 136 -61.78 26.64 -11.12
C HIS A 136 -62.70 25.42 -11.29
N PRO A 137 -62.13 24.22 -11.50
CA PRO A 137 -62.62 23.11 -10.70
C PRO A 137 -61.52 22.20 -10.10
N ALA A 138 -61.68 21.98 -8.80
CA ALA A 138 -61.47 20.73 -8.06
C ALA A 138 -60.29 19.81 -8.43
N VAL A 139 -59.34 19.72 -7.48
CA VAL A 139 -58.43 18.58 -7.28
C VAL A 139 -59.24 17.28 -7.06
N PRO A 140 -58.99 16.19 -7.81
CA PRO A 140 -59.33 14.84 -7.38
C PRO A 140 -58.20 14.23 -6.54
N ALA A 141 -58.56 13.64 -5.40
CA ALA A 141 -57.61 13.09 -4.42
C ALA A 141 -56.98 11.76 -4.87
N ALA A 142 -55.90 11.37 -4.18
CA ALA A 142 -55.14 10.15 -4.43
C ALA A 142 -55.97 8.85 -4.30
N PRO A 143 -55.73 7.84 -5.15
CA PRO A 143 -56.16 6.46 -4.89
C PRO A 143 -55.24 5.81 -3.85
N GLY A 144 -55.82 5.42 -2.72
CA GLY A 144 -55.08 4.92 -1.56
C GLY A 144 -54.55 3.49 -1.68
N ASN A 145 -53.40 3.29 -1.03
CA ASN A 145 -52.78 2.04 -0.60
C ASN A 145 -53.76 0.85 -0.39
N ARG A 146 -53.74 -0.13 -1.30
CA ARG A 146 -54.49 -1.40 -1.18
C ARG A 146 -53.73 -2.61 -1.77
N TRP A 147 -52.63 -3.04 -1.15
CA TRP A 147 -52.23 -4.46 -1.16
C TRP A 147 -51.48 -4.87 0.11
N ARG A 148 -52.25 -5.15 1.17
CA ARG A 148 -51.93 -6.21 2.13
C ARG A 148 -52.98 -7.32 2.00
N ARG A 149 -52.56 -8.55 2.29
CA ARG A 149 -53.31 -9.83 2.18
C ARG A 149 -53.31 -10.49 0.78
N ALA A 150 -52.15 -11.01 0.40
CA ALA A 150 -52.08 -12.33 -0.23
C ALA A 150 -51.26 -13.26 0.68
N SER A 151 -51.72 -14.49 0.83
CA SER A 151 -51.41 -15.48 1.87
C SER A 151 -49.94 -15.73 2.24
N ALA A 152 -49.66 -15.73 3.55
CA ALA A 152 -48.58 -16.54 4.11
C ALA A 152 -48.97 -18.04 4.02
N ARG A 153 -48.64 -18.71 2.90
CA ARG A 153 -48.80 -20.17 2.71
C ARG A 153 -47.90 -20.78 1.63
N THR A 154 -46.75 -20.17 1.35
CA THR A 154 -45.79 -20.64 0.33
C THR A 154 -44.34 -20.57 0.85
N ARG A 155 -44.13 -21.02 2.08
CA ARG A 155 -42.81 -21.26 2.71
C ARG A 155 -42.77 -22.60 3.47
N VAL A 156 -43.33 -23.64 2.87
CA VAL A 156 -43.00 -25.06 3.13
C VAL A 156 -43.23 -25.77 1.79
N LEU A 157 -42.15 -26.25 1.18
CA LEU A 157 -42.03 -27.13 -0.02
C LEU A 157 -40.89 -26.66 -0.94
N LEU A 158 -39.66 -26.74 -0.44
CA LEU A 158 -38.44 -27.04 -1.23
C LEU A 158 -37.29 -27.39 -0.25
N ALA A 159 -37.59 -28.33 0.65
CA ALA A 159 -36.65 -28.93 1.60
C ALA A 159 -36.99 -30.42 1.76
N ALA A 160 -37.16 -31.12 0.64
CA ALA A 160 -37.44 -32.56 0.56
C ALA A 160 -37.30 -33.11 -0.88
N ALA A 161 -36.20 -32.81 -1.59
CA ALA A 161 -35.95 -33.35 -2.95
C ALA A 161 -34.46 -33.43 -3.35
N ALA A 162 -33.54 -33.65 -2.39
CA ALA A 162 -32.11 -33.90 -2.69
C ALA A 162 -31.38 -34.71 -1.59
N VAL A 163 -32.09 -35.58 -0.86
CA VAL A 163 -31.48 -36.57 0.05
C VAL A 163 -32.11 -37.94 -0.22
N VAL A 164 -31.95 -38.43 -1.45
CA VAL A 164 -32.04 -39.86 -1.83
C VAL A 164 -30.97 -40.16 -2.87
N ALA A 165 -29.71 -39.99 -2.46
CA ALA A 165 -28.58 -40.74 -3.03
C ALA A 165 -28.06 -41.59 -1.87
N LEU A 166 -28.34 -42.91 -1.90
CA LEU A 166 -28.20 -43.76 -0.73
C LEU A 166 -26.75 -43.87 -0.22
N THR A 167 -26.63 -43.78 1.10
CA THR A 167 -25.49 -44.24 1.89
C THR A 167 -25.57 -45.75 2.16
N VAL A 168 -24.41 -46.37 2.50
CA VAL A 168 -24.21 -47.68 3.18
C VAL A 168 -24.22 -48.94 2.27
N PRO A 169 -23.38 -49.99 2.51
CA PRO A 169 -22.42 -50.23 3.61
C PRO A 169 -20.94 -50.46 3.22
N THR A 170 -20.11 -50.43 4.27
CA THR A 170 -18.72 -50.92 4.34
C THR A 170 -18.60 -52.41 4.72
N ALA A 171 -17.47 -53.02 4.33
CA ALA A 171 -16.69 -54.07 5.04
C ALA A 171 -16.95 -55.58 4.77
N VAL A 172 -15.92 -56.36 5.18
CA VAL A 172 -15.74 -57.84 5.15
C VAL A 172 -15.46 -58.39 3.73
N VAL A 173 -14.42 -59.17 3.41
CA VAL A 173 -13.64 -60.20 4.15
C VAL A 173 -12.13 -60.04 3.95
N ALA A 174 -11.32 -60.42 4.95
CA ALA A 174 -9.87 -60.59 4.84
C ALA A 174 -9.45 -62.07 4.76
N ASN A 175 -8.19 -62.32 4.36
CA ASN A 175 -7.28 -63.36 4.90
C ASN A 175 -6.77 -64.48 3.95
N GLN A 176 -5.48 -64.34 3.55
CA GLN A 176 -4.48 -65.41 3.30
C GLN A 176 -4.79 -66.47 2.20
N LEU A 177 -3.87 -67.30 1.68
CA LEU A 177 -2.48 -67.63 2.04
C LEU A 177 -1.72 -68.10 0.77
N ALA A 178 -0.50 -67.64 0.52
CA ALA A 178 0.52 -68.37 -0.26
C ALA A 178 1.86 -67.62 -0.19
N GLY A 179 2.77 -68.06 0.70
CA GLY A 179 4.18 -67.74 0.55
C GLY A 179 4.88 -68.83 -0.27
N SER A 180 6.00 -68.48 -0.89
CA SER A 180 7.24 -69.27 -0.84
C SER A 180 8.39 -68.47 -1.43
N SER A 181 9.54 -68.59 -0.78
CA SER A 181 10.83 -67.99 -1.12
C SER A 181 11.53 -68.73 -2.26
N GLU A 182 12.60 -68.11 -2.80
CA GLU A 182 13.82 -68.77 -3.33
C GLU A 182 13.64 -69.69 -4.58
N ASP A 183 14.58 -69.86 -5.51
CA ASP A 183 15.92 -69.29 -5.74
C ASP A 183 16.28 -69.48 -7.24
N ALA A 184 17.46 -69.01 -7.66
CA ALA A 184 18.39 -69.61 -8.65
C ALA A 184 19.05 -68.60 -9.61
N ALA A 185 20.38 -68.52 -9.51
CA ALA A 185 21.27 -67.70 -10.33
C ALA A 185 22.01 -68.50 -11.41
N VAL A 186 22.55 -67.78 -12.41
CA VAL A 186 23.78 -68.10 -13.18
C VAL A 186 24.39 -66.72 -13.51
N GLY A 187 25.60 -66.31 -13.13
CA GLY A 187 26.95 -66.90 -13.34
C GLY A 187 27.75 -65.91 -14.23
N ALA A 188 29.06 -65.68 -14.13
CA ALA A 188 30.13 -66.29 -13.33
C ALA A 188 31.33 -65.31 -13.15
N ALA A 189 32.27 -65.66 -12.26
CA ALA A 189 33.59 -65.04 -12.07
C ALA A 189 34.65 -65.75 -12.99
N PRO A 190 36.01 -65.63 -12.86
CA PRO A 190 36.85 -64.98 -11.84
C PRO A 190 38.13 -64.24 -12.34
N GLY A 191 38.94 -63.70 -11.41
CA GLY A 191 40.41 -63.59 -11.60
C GLY A 191 41.12 -62.46 -10.81
N PRO A 192 42.13 -62.74 -9.95
CA PRO A 192 42.70 -61.74 -9.01
C PRO A 192 44.18 -61.37 -9.25
N SER A 193 44.70 -60.34 -8.56
CA SER A 193 46.11 -60.22 -8.12
C SER A 193 46.28 -59.18 -7.01
N ALA A 194 47.31 -59.36 -6.18
CA ALA A 194 47.59 -58.60 -4.95
C ALA A 194 48.80 -57.65 -5.10
N HIS A 195 49.01 -56.73 -4.14
CA HIS A 195 50.33 -56.34 -3.67
C HIS A 195 50.28 -55.62 -2.30
N GLU A 196 51.16 -56.04 -1.40
CA GLU A 196 51.59 -55.37 -0.16
C GLU A 196 52.66 -54.29 -0.54
N ASP A 197 53.16 -53.34 0.28
CA ASP A 197 53.31 -53.30 1.74
C ASP A 197 53.65 -51.88 2.34
N GLU A 198 53.67 -51.80 3.67
CA GLU A 198 54.37 -50.91 4.64
C GLU A 198 54.09 -49.38 4.89
N LYS A 199 53.43 -49.15 6.05
CA LYS A 199 53.79 -48.29 7.23
C LYS A 199 54.12 -46.79 7.09
N LYS A 200 53.49 -45.95 7.95
CA LYS A 200 53.83 -45.83 9.40
C LYS A 200 52.89 -44.91 10.24
N ALA A 201 52.28 -45.51 11.27
CA ALA A 201 51.96 -45.05 12.66
C ALA A 201 51.07 -43.81 13.00
N GLU A 202 50.03 -44.11 13.82
CA GLU A 202 49.63 -43.44 15.11
C GLU A 202 49.17 -41.96 15.10
N ALA A 203 48.17 -41.49 15.87
CA ALA A 203 47.20 -42.05 16.83
C ALA A 203 46.15 -40.92 17.18
N VAL A 204 44.96 -41.10 17.78
CA VAL A 204 44.24 -42.28 18.33
C VAL A 204 42.69 -42.09 18.28
N SER A 205 41.96 -43.11 18.73
CA SER A 205 40.49 -43.32 18.83
C SER A 205 39.59 -42.32 19.56
N GLY A 206 38.26 -42.43 19.32
CA GLY A 206 37.23 -42.28 20.37
C GLY A 206 35.83 -41.91 19.86
N ALA A 207 34.88 -42.85 19.86
CA ALA A 207 33.51 -42.63 19.35
C ALA A 207 32.39 -42.95 20.36
N SER A 208 31.20 -42.44 20.03
CA SER A 208 29.85 -42.94 20.36
C SER A 208 29.14 -42.65 21.71
N GLU A 209 27.95 -42.06 21.53
CA GLU A 209 26.62 -42.52 22.01
C GLU A 209 25.94 -42.10 23.33
N SER A 210 24.67 -41.69 23.11
CA SER A 210 23.44 -41.97 23.87
C SER A 210 23.14 -41.31 25.23
N ALA A 211 22.22 -40.34 25.14
CA ALA A 211 20.91 -40.29 25.82
C ALA A 211 20.78 -40.73 27.29
N SER A 212 20.22 -39.81 28.11
CA SER A 212 19.39 -40.20 29.26
C SER A 212 18.31 -39.16 29.57
N ALA A 213 17.23 -39.59 30.22
CA ALA A 213 16.01 -38.81 30.43
C ALA A 213 15.57 -38.81 31.92
N SER A 214 14.63 -37.93 32.24
CA SER A 214 13.82 -37.89 33.48
C SER A 214 14.53 -37.56 34.81
N ALA A 215 14.16 -36.44 35.43
CA ALA A 215 13.06 -36.41 36.42
C ALA A 215 12.96 -35.05 37.15
N SER A 216 11.75 -34.62 37.46
CA SER A 216 11.46 -33.46 38.34
C SER A 216 11.11 -33.95 39.75
N PRO A 217 11.21 -33.10 40.79
CA PRO A 217 9.94 -32.67 41.40
C PRO A 217 9.89 -31.20 41.88
N SER A 218 8.67 -30.67 41.95
CA SER A 218 8.33 -29.36 42.54
C SER A 218 7.92 -29.46 44.01
N ARG A 219 8.03 -28.35 44.77
CA ARG A 219 7.11 -27.97 45.87
C ARG A 219 7.25 -26.48 46.24
N LYS A 220 6.11 -25.78 46.33
CA LYS A 220 5.89 -24.51 47.08
C LYS A 220 5.10 -24.84 48.37
N PRO A 221 4.55 -23.85 49.09
CA PRO A 221 5.20 -22.95 50.04
C PRO A 221 4.69 -23.24 51.48
N SER A 222 5.09 -22.44 52.48
CA SER A 222 4.41 -22.43 53.78
C SER A 222 4.26 -21.01 54.33
N ALA A 223 3.15 -20.76 55.01
CA ALA A 223 2.84 -19.52 55.69
C ALA A 223 2.51 -19.82 57.16
N SER A 224 2.81 -18.89 58.06
CA SER A 224 2.22 -18.84 59.40
C SER A 224 2.28 -17.42 59.94
N ALA A 225 1.18 -17.00 60.57
CA ALA A 225 1.06 -15.74 61.28
C ALA A 225 1.12 -15.99 62.80
N THR A 226 1.50 -14.97 63.58
CA THR A 226 1.08 -14.82 64.98
C THR A 226 1.14 -13.34 65.37
N THR A 227 0.17 -12.91 66.18
CA THR A 227 -0.10 -11.55 66.65
C THR A 227 0.53 -11.26 68.02
N GLY A 228 0.81 -9.99 68.35
CA GLY A 228 1.10 -9.60 69.75
C GLY A 228 1.49 -8.12 69.95
N SER A 229 0.64 -7.34 70.63
CA SER A 229 0.78 -5.89 70.86
C SER A 229 1.95 -5.45 71.73
N ALA A 230 2.47 -4.24 71.47
CA ALA A 230 2.81 -3.25 72.51
C ALA A 230 2.89 -1.82 71.92
N THR A 231 2.32 -0.84 72.63
CA THR A 231 2.58 0.61 72.46
C THR A 231 3.34 1.08 73.72
N PRO A 232 4.18 2.13 73.66
CA PRO A 232 3.66 3.47 73.97
C PRO A 232 4.27 4.62 73.13
N SER A 233 3.72 5.81 73.30
CA SER A 233 4.00 7.05 72.57
C SER A 233 5.37 7.68 72.86
N VAL A 234 6.02 8.24 71.84
CA VAL A 234 6.82 9.49 71.92
C VAL A 234 6.72 10.27 70.60
N THR A 235 6.38 11.55 70.69
CA THR A 235 6.85 12.63 69.81
C THR A 235 7.53 13.68 70.70
N PRO A 236 8.35 14.62 70.19
CA PRO A 236 8.72 14.88 68.79
C PRO A 236 10.25 14.90 68.55
N SER A 237 10.67 14.94 67.28
CA SER A 237 11.70 15.89 66.81
C SER A 237 11.77 15.96 65.29
N LYS A 238 12.25 17.11 64.79
CA LYS A 238 12.49 17.36 63.36
C LYS A 238 13.81 16.70 62.97
N ASP A 239 13.76 15.64 62.19
CA ASP A 239 14.90 15.20 61.39
C ASP A 239 14.49 15.14 59.92
N THR A 240 15.23 15.90 59.11
CA THR A 240 15.04 16.00 57.66
C THR A 240 15.74 14.82 56.98
N PRO A 241 15.01 13.90 56.30
CA PRO A 241 15.64 12.93 55.42
C PRO A 241 15.95 13.58 54.05
N PRO A 242 16.99 13.12 53.34
CA PRO A 242 17.40 13.71 52.07
C PRO A 242 16.39 13.45 50.95
N ALA A 243 16.43 14.31 49.93
CA ALA A 243 15.54 14.26 48.78
C ALA A 243 15.58 12.90 48.05
N ALA A 244 14.45 12.18 48.06
CA ALA A 244 14.21 10.99 47.26
C ALA A 244 12.75 11.00 46.80
N GLY A 245 12.49 10.56 45.57
CA GLY A 245 11.14 10.58 45.01
C GLY A 245 10.74 11.95 44.44
N GLY A 246 11.51 12.46 43.48
CA GLY A 246 10.88 13.32 42.47
C GLY A 246 9.78 12.51 41.80
N GLU A 247 8.54 13.00 41.81
CA GLU A 247 7.49 12.47 40.95
C GLU A 247 8.06 12.34 39.53
N PRO A 248 7.79 11.24 38.80
CA PRO A 248 8.15 11.19 37.40
C PRO A 248 7.41 12.35 36.72
N LYS A 249 8.17 13.41 36.38
CA LYS A 249 7.66 14.55 35.60
C LYS A 249 6.82 13.94 34.47
N PRO A 250 5.54 14.32 34.31
CA PRO A 250 4.70 13.74 33.28
C PRO A 250 5.47 13.84 31.97
N GLY A 251 5.82 12.68 31.42
CA GLY A 251 6.65 12.64 30.24
C GLY A 251 5.94 13.42 29.14
N THR A 252 6.69 14.21 28.37
CA THR A 252 6.14 14.94 27.23
C THR A 252 5.87 13.97 26.07
N GLY A 253 5.11 12.92 26.35
CA GLY A 253 4.72 11.87 25.43
C GLY A 253 3.86 12.47 24.33
N ARG A 254 4.44 12.55 23.13
CA ARG A 254 3.77 13.08 21.96
C ARG A 254 3.04 11.96 21.22
N PRO A 255 1.93 12.27 20.52
CA PRO A 255 1.34 11.34 19.59
C PRO A 255 2.34 10.97 18.48
N PRO A 256 2.19 9.78 17.87
CA PRO A 256 2.84 9.48 16.60
C PRO A 256 2.20 10.31 15.48
N THR A 257 2.90 10.45 14.36
CA THR A 257 2.30 10.87 13.09
C THR A 257 1.92 9.64 12.27
N VAL A 258 0.75 9.67 11.64
CA VAL A 258 0.34 8.67 10.63
C VAL A 258 0.13 9.39 9.31
N THR A 259 0.66 8.81 8.24
CA THR A 259 0.43 9.24 6.86
C THR A 259 0.01 8.04 6.03
N ILE A 260 -0.99 8.22 5.18
CA ILE A 260 -1.39 7.19 4.22
C ILE A 260 -0.43 7.28 3.04
N SER A 261 0.51 6.34 2.95
CA SER A 261 1.64 6.37 2.03
C SER A 261 1.31 5.77 0.67
N SER A 262 0.43 4.76 0.63
CA SER A 262 -0.16 4.23 -0.60
C SER A 262 -1.64 3.86 -0.44
N TYR A 263 -2.33 3.82 -1.58
CA TYR A 263 -3.60 3.12 -1.77
C TYR A 263 -3.32 2.07 -2.83
N ASN A 264 -3.23 0.80 -2.41
CA ASN A 264 -2.71 -0.35 -3.15
C ASN A 264 -1.16 -0.44 -3.21
N TRP A 265 -0.59 -1.33 -2.40
CA TRP A 265 0.86 -1.61 -2.30
C TRP A 265 1.39 -2.57 -3.40
N GLU A 266 0.51 -3.20 -4.17
CA GLU A 266 0.81 -4.36 -5.04
C GLU A 266 0.74 -4.06 -6.55
N GLU A 267 0.93 -2.78 -6.93
CA GLU A 267 0.51 -2.19 -8.23
C GLU A 267 -1.04 -2.16 -8.35
N PRO A 268 -1.69 -1.51 -9.35
CA PRO A 268 -3.15 -1.26 -9.31
C PRO A 268 -4.02 -2.51 -9.56
N CYS A 269 -3.46 -3.70 -9.35
CA CYS A 269 -4.13 -4.97 -9.56
C CYS A 269 -5.30 -5.17 -8.59
N GLY A 270 -6.40 -5.73 -9.09
CA GLY A 270 -7.61 -5.97 -8.30
C GLY A 270 -8.29 -4.70 -7.75
N GLN A 271 -7.82 -3.49 -8.09
CA GLN A 271 -8.41 -2.24 -7.63
C GLN A 271 -9.49 -1.79 -8.60
N TYR A 272 -10.71 -1.69 -8.08
CA TYR A 272 -11.86 -1.18 -8.83
C TYR A 272 -12.32 0.16 -8.28
N TYR A 273 -12.83 1.04 -9.14
CA TYR A 273 -13.62 2.19 -8.73
C TYR A 273 -15.03 2.12 -9.31
N LEU A 274 -16.02 2.43 -8.47
CA LEU A 274 -17.43 2.50 -8.83
C LEU A 274 -17.80 3.90 -9.32
N LEU A 275 -18.08 4.01 -10.61
CA LEU A 275 -18.37 5.26 -11.31
C LEU A 275 -19.85 5.31 -11.77
N ASP A 276 -20.44 6.52 -11.80
CA ASP A 276 -21.79 6.74 -12.36
C ASP A 276 -21.77 6.91 -13.90
N GLN A 277 -20.59 7.15 -14.48
CA GLN A 277 -20.39 7.40 -15.91
C GLN A 277 -20.42 6.10 -16.74
N SER A 278 -20.87 6.20 -17.99
CA SER A 278 -20.80 5.10 -18.96
C SER A 278 -19.37 4.89 -19.48
N ALA A 279 -19.03 3.65 -19.84
CA ALA A 279 -17.69 3.25 -20.27
C ALA A 279 -17.11 4.09 -21.43
N ASP A 280 -17.95 4.52 -22.39
CA ASP A 280 -17.53 5.39 -23.51
C ASP A 280 -17.09 6.81 -23.10
N VAL A 281 -17.39 7.24 -21.87
CA VAL A 281 -17.15 8.59 -21.34
C VAL A 281 -16.10 8.59 -20.22
N VAL A 282 -15.85 7.44 -19.59
CA VAL A 282 -14.79 7.33 -18.58
C VAL A 282 -13.43 7.47 -19.27
N PRO A 283 -12.58 8.44 -18.86
CA PRO A 283 -11.25 8.60 -19.45
C PRO A 283 -10.39 7.36 -19.21
N PRO A 284 -9.28 7.18 -19.96
CA PRO A 284 -8.35 6.07 -19.71
C PRO A 284 -7.88 6.05 -18.25
N PRO A 285 -7.56 4.86 -17.69
CA PRO A 285 -6.94 4.78 -16.37
C PRO A 285 -5.59 5.49 -16.42
N PRO A 286 -5.24 6.28 -15.41
CA PRO A 286 -3.98 6.99 -15.36
C PRO A 286 -2.84 6.05 -14.95
N VAL A 287 -1.65 6.61 -14.78
CA VAL A 287 -0.55 5.93 -14.09
C VAL A 287 -0.90 5.69 -12.60
N PRO A 288 -0.38 4.62 -11.95
CA PRO A 288 -0.85 4.17 -10.64
C PRO A 288 -0.89 5.24 -9.54
N GLN A 289 0.09 6.15 -9.51
CA GLN A 289 0.16 7.25 -8.55
C GLN A 289 -1.00 8.26 -8.67
N ASP A 290 -1.61 8.38 -9.84
CA ASP A 290 -2.64 9.40 -10.14
C ASP A 290 -4.07 8.82 -10.07
N THR A 291 -4.22 7.49 -10.01
CA THR A 291 -5.49 6.74 -9.96
C THR A 291 -6.48 7.31 -8.97
N ARG A 292 -6.00 7.72 -7.79
CA ARG A 292 -6.83 8.28 -6.72
C ARG A 292 -7.31 9.70 -7.00
N GLY A 293 -6.47 10.53 -7.63
CA GLY A 293 -6.85 11.88 -8.07
C GLY A 293 -7.90 11.82 -9.18
N TRP A 294 -7.69 10.93 -10.14
CA TRP A 294 -8.62 10.57 -11.21
C TRP A 294 -9.97 10.09 -10.66
N ALA A 295 -9.98 9.13 -9.73
CA ALA A 295 -11.21 8.58 -9.16
C ALA A 295 -12.02 9.66 -8.43
N ARG A 296 -11.36 10.49 -7.62
CA ARG A 296 -11.99 11.63 -6.94
C ARG A 296 -12.57 12.66 -7.91
N ALA A 297 -11.86 12.98 -9.00
CA ALA A 297 -12.33 13.91 -10.02
C ALA A 297 -13.59 13.40 -10.73
N LEU A 298 -13.75 12.07 -10.83
CA LEU A 298 -14.93 11.41 -11.41
C LEU A 298 -16.04 11.09 -10.40
N GLY A 299 -15.84 11.35 -9.09
CA GLY A 299 -16.80 11.02 -8.03
C GLY A 299 -16.87 9.52 -7.69
N GLY A 300 -15.78 8.80 -7.96
CA GLY A 300 -15.63 7.36 -7.72
C GLY A 300 -15.54 6.97 -6.24
N VAL A 301 -15.84 5.70 -5.99
CA VAL A 301 -15.82 5.04 -4.68
C VAL A 301 -15.04 3.73 -4.83
N ASP A 302 -14.19 3.40 -3.88
CA ASP A 302 -13.41 2.15 -3.89
C ASP A 302 -14.35 0.92 -3.96
N GLY A 303 -14.09 0.04 -4.92
CA GLY A 303 -14.96 -1.06 -5.30
C GLY A 303 -14.46 -2.42 -4.80
N GLY A 304 -15.28 -3.09 -3.97
CA GLY A 304 -15.04 -4.46 -3.49
C GLY A 304 -14.00 -4.52 -2.39
N GLN A 305 -12.81 -3.97 -2.63
CA GLN A 305 -11.70 -3.92 -1.69
C GLN A 305 -11.01 -2.54 -1.74
N MET A 306 -10.51 -2.09 -0.60
CA MET A 306 -9.65 -0.91 -0.49
C MET A 306 -8.39 -1.29 0.30
N ARG A 307 -7.26 -1.31 -0.42
CA ARG A 307 -5.93 -1.56 0.12
C ARG A 307 -5.30 -0.26 0.58
N LEU A 308 -5.00 -0.13 1.88
CA LEU A 308 -4.37 1.04 2.49
C LEU A 308 -2.98 0.70 3.03
N GLU A 309 -1.97 1.49 2.66
CA GLU A 309 -0.65 1.44 3.32
C GLU A 309 -0.53 2.65 4.27
N LEU A 310 -0.35 2.39 5.56
CA LEU A 310 -0.24 3.40 6.62
C LEU A 310 1.19 3.43 7.17
N THR A 311 1.91 4.53 6.93
CA THR A 311 3.21 4.77 7.57
C THR A 311 3.02 5.48 8.91
N VAL A 312 3.61 4.92 9.97
CA VAL A 312 3.51 5.44 11.34
C VAL A 312 4.90 5.73 11.92
N GLN A 313 5.11 6.96 12.40
CA GLN A 313 6.41 7.42 12.92
C GLN A 313 6.25 8.15 14.26
N GLY A 314 7.20 7.96 15.17
CA GLY A 314 7.26 8.73 16.41
C GLY A 314 7.84 10.14 16.17
N THR A 315 7.30 11.17 16.83
CA THR A 315 7.78 12.56 16.67
C THR A 315 9.06 12.88 17.47
N SER A 316 9.68 11.88 18.11
CA SER A 316 10.94 12.00 18.85
C SER A 316 11.58 10.61 19.03
N GLU A 317 12.80 10.56 19.57
CA GLU A 317 13.47 9.29 19.90
C GLU A 317 12.77 8.51 21.03
N GLN A 318 11.88 9.15 21.79
CA GLN A 318 11.08 8.45 22.78
C GLN A 318 10.10 7.50 22.10
N ALA A 319 10.23 6.21 22.40
CA ALA A 319 9.36 5.17 21.88
C ALA A 319 7.87 5.47 22.16
N VAL A 320 7.07 5.38 21.11
CA VAL A 320 5.61 5.33 21.16
C VAL A 320 5.21 3.86 21.00
N VAL A 321 4.42 3.34 21.92
CA VAL A 321 3.79 2.01 21.79
C VAL A 321 2.44 2.20 21.11
N LEU A 322 2.27 1.56 19.96
CA LEU A 322 1.01 1.45 19.24
C LEU A 322 0.30 0.21 19.78
N LYS A 323 -0.84 0.41 20.44
CA LYS A 323 -1.51 -0.62 21.23
C LYS A 323 -2.44 -1.50 20.41
N ASP A 324 -3.22 -0.87 19.54
CA ASP A 324 -4.27 -1.48 18.73
C ASP A 324 -4.68 -0.49 17.62
N LEU A 325 -5.28 -0.99 16.54
CA LEU A 325 -5.81 -0.21 15.43
C LEU A 325 -7.24 -0.66 15.15
N ASN A 326 -8.20 0.15 15.59
CA ASN A 326 -9.63 -0.16 15.59
C ASN A 326 -10.31 0.28 14.29
N VAL A 327 -11.22 -0.54 13.75
CA VAL A 327 -12.10 -0.15 12.63
C VAL A 327 -13.41 0.41 13.18
N ARG A 328 -13.86 1.53 12.60
CA ARG A 328 -15.09 2.22 12.99
C ARG A 328 -15.98 2.45 11.78
N VAL A 329 -17.02 1.61 11.65
CA VAL A 329 -18.08 1.79 10.65
C VAL A 329 -19.02 2.91 11.11
N MET A 330 -19.20 3.92 10.26
CA MET A 330 -20.13 5.04 10.49
C MET A 330 -21.50 4.77 9.89
N ASN A 331 -21.55 4.12 8.73
CA ASN A 331 -22.78 3.83 8.01
C ASN A 331 -22.62 2.59 7.12
N ARG A 332 -23.73 1.87 6.90
CA ARG A 332 -23.81 0.71 6.02
C ARG A 332 -25.12 0.78 5.24
N LEU A 333 -25.03 0.91 3.92
CA LEU A 333 -26.15 1.02 2.98
C LEU A 333 -26.16 -0.16 2.00
N ALA A 334 -27.21 -0.26 1.19
CA ALA A 334 -27.20 -1.17 0.05
C ALA A 334 -26.10 -0.74 -0.96
N PRO A 335 -25.45 -1.68 -1.67
CA PRO A 335 -24.39 -1.37 -2.62
C PRO A 335 -24.81 -0.35 -3.67
N LEU A 336 -23.85 0.47 -4.10
CA LEU A 336 -24.06 1.43 -5.18
C LEU A 336 -24.43 0.70 -6.48
N LYS A 337 -25.38 1.25 -7.25
CA LYS A 337 -25.79 0.70 -8.56
C LYS A 337 -24.95 1.29 -9.70
N ARG A 338 -23.63 1.20 -9.53
CA ARG A 338 -22.59 1.76 -10.39
C ARG A 338 -21.81 0.65 -11.08
N SER A 339 -21.27 0.94 -12.27
CA SER A 339 -20.34 0.04 -12.94
C SER A 339 -18.97 0.10 -12.26
N ALA A 340 -18.26 -1.03 -12.24
CA ALA A 340 -16.91 -1.13 -11.68
C ALA A 340 -15.87 -1.00 -12.79
N PHE A 341 -14.84 -0.17 -12.58
CA PHE A 341 -13.76 0.04 -13.53
C PHE A 341 -12.45 -0.44 -12.90
N SER A 342 -11.80 -1.43 -13.51
CA SER A 342 -10.50 -1.96 -13.07
C SER A 342 -9.37 -1.00 -13.40
N MET A 343 -8.47 -0.75 -12.44
CA MET A 343 -7.33 0.16 -12.61
C MET A 343 -6.04 -0.55 -13.03
N GLY A 344 -6.03 -1.88 -13.06
CA GLY A 344 -4.83 -2.67 -13.33
C GLY A 344 -5.10 -3.94 -14.13
N GLU A 345 -4.20 -4.22 -15.05
CA GLU A 345 -4.06 -5.51 -15.73
C GLU A 345 -2.63 -6.00 -15.50
N GLY A 346 -2.49 -7.05 -14.69
CA GLY A 346 -1.21 -7.56 -14.20
C GLY A 346 -0.99 -7.25 -12.72
N CYS A 347 -0.71 -8.28 -11.93
CA CYS A 347 -0.25 -8.17 -10.56
C CYS A 347 1.25 -8.47 -10.53
N GLY A 348 2.00 -7.77 -9.66
CA GLY A 348 3.45 -7.94 -9.52
C GLY A 348 3.90 -9.37 -9.16
N SER A 349 5.19 -9.64 -9.36
CA SER A 349 5.76 -10.99 -9.26
C SER A 349 5.98 -11.49 -7.84
N GLY A 350 4.92 -11.93 -7.15
CA GLY A 350 5.01 -12.85 -6.01
C GLY A 350 5.64 -12.29 -4.73
N ILE A 351 5.55 -10.97 -4.53
CA ILE A 351 5.81 -10.33 -3.23
C ILE A 351 4.50 -9.73 -2.75
N GLU A 352 4.07 -10.18 -1.58
CA GLU A 352 2.82 -9.86 -0.89
C GLU A 352 3.24 -9.54 0.55
N PRO A 353 3.13 -8.29 1.03
CA PRO A 353 3.60 -7.92 2.36
C PRO A 353 2.76 -8.58 3.45
N GLN A 354 3.20 -8.46 4.70
CA GLN A 354 2.34 -8.79 5.82
C GLN A 354 1.25 -7.73 5.92
N SER A 355 -0.03 -8.13 5.85
CA SER A 355 -1.17 -7.22 5.90
C SER A 355 -2.09 -7.51 7.09
N PHE A 356 -3.14 -6.70 7.22
CA PHE A 356 -4.28 -6.92 8.10
C PHE A 356 -5.57 -6.96 7.27
N ASP A 357 -6.29 -8.08 7.33
CA ASP A 357 -7.61 -8.23 6.73
C ASP A 357 -8.68 -7.51 7.55
N VAL A 358 -9.63 -6.87 6.86
CA VAL A 358 -10.77 -6.17 7.45
C VAL A 358 -12.05 -6.46 6.67
N GLY A 359 -12.88 -7.38 7.17
CA GLY A 359 -14.24 -7.61 6.68
C GLY A 359 -15.19 -6.47 7.07
N LEU A 360 -15.42 -5.50 6.18
CA LEU A 360 -16.30 -4.34 6.43
C LEU A 360 -17.79 -4.72 6.53
N ASP A 361 -18.15 -5.95 6.17
CA ASP A 361 -19.50 -6.53 6.33
C ASP A 361 -19.75 -7.14 7.71
N ASP A 362 -18.73 -7.32 8.55
CA ASP A 362 -18.93 -7.82 9.90
C ASP A 362 -19.69 -6.84 10.79
N SER A 363 -20.52 -7.35 11.71
CA SER A 363 -21.26 -6.49 12.65
C SER A 363 -20.35 -5.64 13.55
N ARG A 364 -19.10 -6.09 13.74
CA ARG A 364 -18.00 -5.41 14.43
C ARG A 364 -16.69 -5.79 13.72
N PRO A 365 -16.28 -5.07 12.67
CA PRO A 365 -15.04 -5.39 11.96
C PRO A 365 -13.82 -5.25 12.87
N THR A 366 -12.88 -6.17 12.74
CA THR A 366 -11.62 -6.22 13.48
C THR A 366 -10.46 -6.40 12.50
N LEU A 367 -9.28 -5.89 12.82
CA LEU A 367 -8.08 -6.20 12.06
C LEU A 367 -7.66 -7.65 12.36
N THR A 368 -7.42 -8.43 11.31
CA THR A 368 -6.91 -9.80 11.42
C THR A 368 -5.54 -9.88 10.74
N PRO A 369 -4.43 -10.16 11.46
CA PRO A 369 -3.09 -10.16 10.86
C PRO A 369 -2.92 -11.34 9.89
N VAL A 370 -2.57 -11.04 8.64
CA VAL A 370 -2.35 -12.00 7.56
C VAL A 370 -0.87 -12.11 7.24
N ALA A 371 -0.39 -13.34 7.04
CA ALA A 371 1.01 -13.61 6.79
C ALA A 371 1.35 -13.39 5.31
N GLY A 372 2.30 -12.49 5.03
CA GLY A 372 2.77 -12.21 3.67
C GLY A 372 3.62 -13.34 3.07
N ARG A 373 4.08 -13.10 1.84
CA ARG A 373 4.88 -14.03 1.04
C ARG A 373 5.91 -13.27 0.19
N GLN A 374 7.14 -13.78 0.14
CA GLN A 374 8.22 -13.27 -0.70
C GLN A 374 8.84 -14.43 -1.47
N GLY A 375 8.36 -14.67 -2.69
CA GLY A 375 8.65 -15.90 -3.43
C GLY A 375 8.13 -17.12 -2.65
N ASP A 376 8.99 -18.10 -2.38
CA ASP A 376 8.65 -19.27 -1.57
C ASP A 376 8.68 -19.03 -0.05
N LYS A 377 9.15 -17.86 0.40
CA LYS A 377 9.28 -17.56 1.84
C LYS A 377 7.98 -16.95 2.39
N LYS A 378 7.47 -17.51 3.47
CA LYS A 378 6.36 -16.91 4.24
C LYS A 378 6.89 -15.83 5.18
N VAL A 379 6.34 -14.63 5.10
CA VAL A 379 6.55 -13.55 6.07
C VAL A 379 5.57 -13.79 7.23
N PRO A 380 6.02 -13.97 8.49
CA PRO A 380 5.12 -14.22 9.61
C PRO A 380 4.12 -13.08 9.83
N ALA A 381 2.90 -13.43 10.25
CA ALA A 381 1.92 -12.45 10.72
C ALA A 381 2.30 -11.97 12.13
N LYS A 382 2.63 -10.67 12.27
CA LYS A 382 2.82 -9.97 13.54
C LYS A 382 1.56 -9.17 13.87
N ASP A 383 1.01 -9.39 15.05
CA ASP A 383 -0.12 -8.62 15.58
C ASP A 383 0.34 -7.47 16.49
N PHE A 384 -0.57 -6.60 16.88
CA PHE A 384 -0.35 -5.55 17.86
C PHE A 384 0.06 -6.13 19.24
N PRO A 385 0.89 -5.44 20.05
CA PRO A 385 1.33 -4.05 19.88
C PRO A 385 2.63 -3.87 19.06
N PHE A 386 2.78 -2.68 18.46
CA PHE A 386 3.96 -2.24 17.71
C PHE A 386 4.68 -1.09 18.43
N ARG A 387 5.87 -0.71 17.95
CA ARG A 387 6.66 0.39 18.53
C ARG A 387 7.25 1.26 17.43
N VAL A 388 7.14 2.58 17.58
CA VAL A 388 7.74 3.56 16.67
C VAL A 388 8.53 4.63 17.43
N SER A 389 9.45 5.29 16.73
CA SER A 389 10.20 6.46 17.19
C SER A 389 10.49 7.37 16.00
N SER A 390 11.26 8.45 16.17
CA SER A 390 11.74 9.25 15.03
C SER A 390 12.74 8.53 14.13
N LYS A 391 13.31 7.41 14.60
CA LYS A 391 14.29 6.57 13.89
C LYS A 391 13.77 5.19 13.52
N ASP A 392 12.55 4.86 13.92
CA ASP A 392 11.96 3.51 13.84
C ASP A 392 10.51 3.69 13.38
N VAL A 393 10.21 3.22 12.17
CA VAL A 393 8.97 3.49 11.44
C VAL A 393 8.30 2.16 11.17
N GLU A 394 7.03 2.04 11.51
CA GLU A 394 6.23 0.85 11.21
C GLU A 394 5.29 1.20 10.05
N VAL A 395 5.15 0.28 9.10
CA VAL A 395 4.24 0.37 7.95
C VAL A 395 3.18 -0.71 8.11
N PHE A 396 1.92 -0.34 7.93
CA PHE A 396 0.79 -1.27 8.03
C PHE A 396 0.02 -1.32 6.71
N ASP A 397 0.03 -2.49 6.08
CA ASP A 397 -0.84 -2.81 4.94
C ASP A 397 -2.18 -3.33 5.46
N LEU A 398 -3.30 -2.72 5.04
CA LEU A 398 -4.66 -3.10 5.42
C LEU A 398 -5.48 -3.42 4.16
N ASP A 399 -6.02 -4.63 4.07
CA ASP A 399 -6.94 -5.02 2.98
C ASP A 399 -8.37 -5.02 3.53
N ALA A 400 -9.15 -4.00 3.16
CA ALA A 400 -10.50 -3.80 3.67
C ALA A 400 -11.55 -4.07 2.60
N HIS A 401 -12.30 -5.17 2.77
CA HIS A 401 -13.20 -5.72 1.75
C HIS A 401 -14.68 -5.67 2.16
N VAL A 402 -15.54 -5.70 1.14
CA VAL A 402 -17.00 -5.64 1.24
C VAL A 402 -17.67 -6.39 0.09
N GLU A 403 -18.51 -7.36 0.42
CA GLU A 403 -19.28 -8.19 -0.51
C GLU A 403 -20.73 -7.70 -0.63
N GLY A 404 -21.32 -7.21 0.45
CA GLY A 404 -22.77 -7.03 0.59
C GLY A 404 -23.29 -5.60 0.63
N HIS A 405 -22.44 -4.59 0.86
CA HIS A 405 -22.89 -3.24 1.23
C HIS A 405 -22.11 -2.08 0.58
N ASP A 406 -22.56 -0.86 0.82
CA ASP A 406 -21.82 0.40 0.70
C ASP A 406 -21.50 0.91 2.12
N VAL A 407 -20.22 0.91 2.49
CA VAL A 407 -19.77 1.13 3.87
C VAL A 407 -18.96 2.41 3.95
N THR A 408 -19.33 3.31 4.87
CA THR A 408 -18.56 4.50 5.22
C THR A 408 -17.88 4.28 6.57
N TRP A 409 -16.56 4.44 6.65
CA TRP A 409 -15.77 3.99 7.80
C TRP A 409 -14.48 4.80 8.01
N TYR A 410 -13.82 4.58 9.15
CA TYR A 410 -12.53 5.18 9.49
C TYR A 410 -11.77 4.30 10.48
N LEU A 411 -10.53 4.67 10.80
CA LEU A 411 -9.65 3.93 11.71
C LEU A 411 -9.33 4.74 12.98
N GLU A 412 -9.11 4.05 14.10
CA GLU A 412 -8.72 4.61 15.39
C GLU A 412 -7.46 3.90 15.93
N LEU A 413 -6.30 4.57 15.84
CA LEU A 413 -5.04 4.07 16.37
C LEU A 413 -4.89 4.42 17.85
N GLU A 414 -4.86 3.41 18.72
CA GLU A 414 -4.54 3.59 20.13
C GLU A 414 -3.04 3.62 20.36
N TRP A 415 -2.56 4.61 21.11
CA TRP A 415 -1.13 4.80 21.36
C TRP A 415 -0.83 5.18 22.81
N SER A 416 0.44 5.02 23.19
CA SER A 416 0.98 5.53 24.44
C SER A 416 2.45 5.90 24.32
N SER A 417 2.86 7.00 24.97
CA SER A 417 4.24 7.46 25.04
C SER A 417 4.43 8.26 26.33
N GLY A 418 5.55 8.11 27.02
CA GLY A 418 5.89 8.94 28.19
C GLY A 418 4.88 9.00 29.34
N GLY A 419 3.99 8.01 29.47
CA GLY A 419 2.88 8.03 30.44
C GLY A 419 1.61 8.75 29.96
N GLN A 420 1.62 9.32 28.75
CA GLN A 420 0.42 9.75 28.04
C GLN A 420 -0.16 8.60 27.22
N THR A 421 -1.48 8.62 27.03
CA THR A 421 -2.24 7.69 26.18
C THR A 421 -3.25 8.46 25.35
N GLY A 422 -3.54 8.00 24.14
CA GLY A 422 -4.58 8.60 23.32
C GLY A 422 -5.02 7.71 22.17
N THR A 423 -6.04 8.16 21.47
CA THR A 423 -6.57 7.54 20.26
C THR A 423 -6.48 8.56 19.14
N MET A 424 -5.94 8.18 17.99
CA MET A 424 -5.84 9.03 16.81
C MET A 424 -6.74 8.49 15.70
N ARG A 425 -7.65 9.34 15.23
CA ARG A 425 -8.47 9.07 14.06
C ARG A 425 -7.59 9.13 12.80
N ILE A 426 -7.69 8.11 11.97
CA ILE A 426 -7.07 8.03 10.65
C ILE A 426 -8.20 7.92 9.63
N ASP A 427 -8.24 8.89 8.72
CA ASP A 427 -9.21 8.97 7.63
C ASP A 427 -8.60 9.72 6.43
N ASP A 428 -9.38 9.90 5.37
CA ASP A 428 -8.95 10.57 4.15
C ASP A 428 -8.97 12.11 4.27
N GLY A 429 -8.05 12.67 5.05
CA GLY A 429 -7.86 14.12 5.16
C GLY A 429 -9.08 14.84 5.74
N GLY A 430 -9.72 14.25 6.74
CA GLY A 430 -10.96 14.73 7.37
C GLY A 430 -12.24 14.16 6.76
N ARG A 431 -12.14 13.21 5.80
CA ARG A 431 -13.28 12.49 5.23
C ARG A 431 -13.18 11.00 5.59
N PRO A 432 -14.25 10.34 6.06
CA PRO A 432 -14.22 8.88 6.21
C PRO A 432 -13.98 8.20 4.87
N PHE A 433 -13.33 7.04 4.91
CA PHE A 433 -13.24 6.13 3.78
C PHE A 433 -14.63 5.64 3.37
N ARG A 434 -14.76 5.26 2.11
CA ARG A 434 -15.97 4.65 1.59
C ARG A 434 -15.62 3.54 0.61
N THR A 435 -16.12 2.35 0.89
CA THR A 435 -15.90 1.15 0.07
C THR A 435 -17.26 0.52 -0.18
N SER A 436 -17.57 0.18 -1.42
CA SER A 436 -18.84 -0.47 -1.79
C SER A 436 -18.56 -1.72 -2.59
N SER A 437 -19.33 -2.77 -2.31
CA SER A 437 -19.27 -4.05 -3.02
C SER A 437 -19.26 -3.88 -4.55
N ILE A 438 -18.53 -4.77 -5.24
CA ILE A 438 -18.58 -4.93 -6.71
C ILE A 438 -19.47 -6.10 -7.18
N ALA A 439 -20.07 -6.88 -6.28
CA ALA A 439 -20.88 -8.03 -6.66
C ALA A 439 -22.07 -7.63 -7.58
N GLY A 440 -22.27 -8.38 -8.67
CA GLY A 440 -23.47 -8.34 -9.51
C GLY A 440 -23.68 -7.09 -10.38
N ARG A 441 -22.61 -6.39 -10.78
CA ARG A 441 -22.67 -5.23 -11.70
C ARG A 441 -21.82 -5.45 -12.95
N PRO A 442 -21.97 -4.61 -13.99
CA PRO A 442 -21.00 -4.54 -15.08
C PRO A 442 -19.61 -4.15 -14.56
N GLU A 443 -18.63 -4.99 -14.83
CA GLU A 443 -17.22 -4.70 -14.64
C GLU A 443 -16.59 -4.33 -15.98
N TYR A 444 -15.66 -3.38 -15.97
CA TYR A 444 -14.95 -2.90 -17.16
C TYR A 444 -13.44 -2.93 -16.94
N ARG A 445 -12.72 -3.33 -17.99
CA ARG A 445 -11.25 -3.29 -18.06
C ARG A 445 -10.84 -2.40 -19.23
N TYR A 446 -9.68 -1.77 -19.10
CA TYR A 446 -9.20 -0.87 -20.14
C TYR A 446 -8.28 -1.60 -21.11
N ASN A 447 -8.83 -1.96 -22.27
CA ASN A 447 -8.08 -2.57 -23.35
C ASN A 447 -7.10 -1.55 -23.93
N ARG A 448 -5.80 -1.84 -23.80
CA ARG A 448 -4.71 -0.97 -24.23
C ARG A 448 -4.47 -0.96 -25.74
N ASP A 449 -4.95 -1.97 -26.46
CA ASP A 449 -4.85 -2.06 -27.92
C ASP A 449 -6.00 -1.30 -28.62
N SER A 450 -7.23 -1.44 -28.10
CA SER A 450 -8.41 -0.73 -28.62
C SER A 450 -8.58 0.68 -28.06
N LEU A 451 -7.85 1.00 -26.98
CA LEU A 451 -7.91 2.25 -26.20
C LEU A 451 -9.32 2.55 -25.67
N LYS A 452 -10.00 1.52 -25.14
CA LYS A 452 -11.38 1.61 -24.64
C LYS A 452 -11.58 0.82 -23.35
N TRP A 453 -12.59 1.25 -22.61
CA TRP A 453 -13.21 0.44 -21.56
C TRP A 453 -14.11 -0.62 -22.20
N GLU A 454 -13.71 -1.88 -22.05
CA GLU A 454 -14.44 -3.06 -22.52
C GLU A 454 -15.00 -3.81 -21.32
N MET A 455 -16.16 -4.44 -21.47
CA MET A 455 -16.78 -5.21 -20.38
C MET A 455 -15.90 -6.43 -20.07
N ALA A 456 -15.67 -6.72 -18.80
CA ALA A 456 -14.98 -7.94 -18.40
C ALA A 456 -15.93 -9.15 -18.59
N ASP A 457 -15.37 -10.24 -19.14
CA ASP A 457 -16.05 -11.54 -19.30
C ASP A 457 -16.13 -12.35 -17.99
#